data_AF-A0A2S3QUJ1-F1
#
_entry.id   AF-A0A2S3QUJ1-F1
#
_cell.length_a   1.000
_cell.length_b   1.000
_cell.length_c   1.000
_cell.angle_alpha   90.00
_cell.angle_beta   90.00
_cell.angle_gamma   90.00
#
_symmetry.space_group_name_H-M   'P 1'
#
loop_
_entity.id
_entity.type
_entity.pdbx_description
1 polymer ?
#
loop_
_entity_poly.entity_id
_entity_poly.type
_entity_poly.pdbx_seq_one_letter_code
_entity_poly.pdbx_strand_id
1 'polypeptide(L)'
;MSSVTNNANEVDKNKQSEQKTVLKSLLERLKAPFLAFDRKVDGAISFFITHYGKTKFMVAMSKKIQYLGIEGLWNKGPKAFIYFFLFYLIRDTILYIIIPIWVAKATS
;
A
#
# COMPACT_ATOMS: atom_id res chain seq x y z
N MET A 1 54.43 -15.56 17.23
CA MET A 1 53.32 -14.58 17.38
C MET A 1 52.46 -14.41 16.13
N SER A 2 52.88 -14.86 14.94
CA SER A 2 52.17 -14.63 13.66
C SER A 2 51.14 -15.71 13.24
N SER A 3 51.06 -16.84 13.94
CA SER A 3 50.10 -17.92 13.64
C SER A 3 48.72 -17.70 14.27
N VAL A 4 48.66 -16.99 15.40
CA VAL A 4 47.42 -16.66 16.12
C VAL A 4 46.63 -15.56 15.39
N THR A 5 47.33 -14.62 14.74
CA THR A 5 46.72 -13.51 13.98
C THR A 5 46.06 -13.96 12.66
N ASN A 6 46.51 -15.08 12.07
CA ASN A 6 45.93 -15.62 10.84
C ASN A 6 44.64 -16.41 11.10
N ASN A 7 44.59 -17.17 12.19
CA ASN A 7 43.40 -17.94 12.58
C ASN A 7 42.22 -17.04 12.97
N ALA A 8 42.47 -15.91 13.65
CA ALA A 8 41.42 -14.96 14.01
C ALA A 8 40.73 -14.32 12.78
N ASN A 9 41.52 -13.97 11.75
CA ASN A 9 40.99 -13.38 10.51
C ASN A 9 40.16 -14.36 9.66
N GLU A 10 40.44 -15.67 9.76
CA GLU A 10 39.71 -16.70 9.03
C GLU A 10 38.34 -17.01 9.66
N VAL A 11 38.29 -16.99 11.00
CA VAL A 11 37.05 -17.18 11.78
C VAL A 11 36.08 -16.01 11.60
N ASP A 12 36.58 -14.76 11.54
CA ASP A 12 35.73 -13.58 11.33
C ASP A 12 35.17 -13.49 9.89
N LYS A 13 35.94 -13.91 8.88
CA LYS A 13 35.43 -13.99 7.50
C LYS A 13 34.32 -15.03 7.35
N ASN A 14 34.43 -16.16 8.04
CA ASN A 14 33.44 -17.24 7.94
C ASN A 14 32.11 -16.88 8.63
N LYS A 15 32.16 -16.19 9.79
CA LYS A 15 30.96 -15.64 10.46
C LYS A 15 30.24 -14.58 9.62
N GLN A 16 30.98 -13.74 8.89
CA GLN A 16 30.38 -12.76 7.97
C GLN A 16 29.73 -13.40 6.74
N SER A 17 30.29 -14.50 6.22
CA SER A 17 29.66 -15.25 5.12
C SER A 17 28.41 -16.00 5.56
N GLU A 18 28.39 -16.60 6.76
CA GLU A 18 27.19 -17.23 7.30
C GLU A 18 26.08 -16.20 7.55
N GLN A 19 26.37 -15.07 8.20
CA GLN A 19 25.37 -14.02 8.43
C GLN A 19 24.79 -13.46 7.13
N LYS A 20 25.62 -13.22 6.10
CA LYS A 20 25.13 -12.77 4.78
C LYS A 20 24.22 -13.81 4.11
N THR A 21 24.46 -15.10 4.36
CA THR A 21 23.66 -16.19 3.79
C THR A 21 22.29 -16.30 4.48
N VAL A 22 22.24 -16.12 5.80
CA VAL A 22 20.98 -16.10 6.58
C VAL A 22 20.14 -14.86 6.28
N LEU A 23 20.78 -13.68 6.10
CA LEU A 23 20.06 -12.47 5.70
C LEU A 23 19.48 -12.57 4.29
N LYS A 24 20.20 -13.17 3.35
CA LYS A 24 19.69 -13.42 1.99
C LYS A 24 18.49 -14.35 1.99
N SER A 25 18.52 -15.43 2.78
CA SER A 25 17.39 -16.39 2.83
C SER A 25 16.15 -15.79 3.49
N LEU A 26 16.31 -14.88 4.46
CA LEU A 26 15.21 -14.08 5.02
C LEU A 26 14.63 -13.07 4.01
N LEU A 27 15.50 -12.38 3.27
CA LEU A 27 15.10 -11.45 2.21
C LEU A 27 14.33 -12.15 1.08
N GLU A 28 14.76 -13.33 0.66
CA GLU A 28 14.06 -14.12 -0.36
C GLU A 28 12.65 -14.52 0.09
N ARG A 29 12.48 -14.86 1.37
CA ARG A 29 11.18 -15.18 1.96
C ARG A 29 10.25 -13.97 2.06
N LEU A 30 10.79 -12.77 2.27
CA LEU A 30 10.03 -11.52 2.31
C LEU A 30 9.76 -10.93 0.92
N LYS A 31 10.58 -11.27 -0.07
CA LYS A 31 10.45 -10.79 -1.45
C LYS A 31 9.17 -11.28 -2.11
N ALA A 32 8.78 -12.54 -1.89
CA ALA A 32 7.57 -13.12 -2.47
C ALA A 32 6.26 -12.42 -2.00
N PRO A 33 5.99 -12.23 -0.69
CA PRO A 33 4.81 -11.50 -0.24
C PRO A 33 4.87 -10.02 -0.63
N PHE A 34 6.05 -9.42 -0.67
CA PHE A 34 6.23 -8.04 -1.13
C PHE A 34 5.84 -7.87 -2.60
N LEU A 35 6.31 -8.75 -3.49
CA LEU A 35 5.94 -8.74 -4.92
C LEU A 35 4.45 -9.00 -5.16
N ALA A 36 3.81 -9.82 -4.31
CA ALA A 36 2.37 -10.05 -4.37
C ALA A 36 1.59 -8.80 -3.90
N PHE A 37 2.10 -8.10 -2.89
CA PHE A 37 1.54 -6.84 -2.40
C PHE A 37 1.66 -5.72 -3.43
N ASP A 38 2.86 -5.53 -3.99
CA ASP A 38 3.16 -4.50 -4.99
C ASP A 38 2.22 -4.61 -6.19
N ARG A 39 2.06 -5.82 -6.73
CA ARG A 39 1.12 -6.10 -7.83
C ARG A 39 -0.34 -5.79 -7.48
N LYS A 40 -0.74 -5.99 -6.21
CA LYS A 40 -2.08 -5.68 -5.73
C LYS A 40 -2.30 -4.17 -5.58
N VAL A 41 -1.27 -3.46 -5.13
CA VAL A 41 -1.26 -1.99 -5.01
C VAL A 41 -1.29 -1.36 -6.40
N ASP A 42 -0.46 -1.81 -7.33
CA ASP A 42 -0.43 -1.32 -8.71
C ASP A 42 -1.80 -1.49 -9.39
N GLY A 43 -2.42 -2.66 -9.24
CA GLY A 43 -3.77 -2.89 -9.76
C GLY A 43 -4.82 -1.96 -9.13
N ALA A 44 -4.66 -1.60 -7.85
CA ALA A 44 -5.54 -0.65 -7.17
C ALA A 44 -5.30 0.80 -7.64
N ILE A 45 -4.05 1.20 -7.85
CA ILE A 45 -3.67 2.54 -8.34
C ILE A 45 -4.12 2.72 -9.79
N SER A 46 -3.85 1.75 -10.66
CA SER A 46 -4.30 1.77 -12.07
C SER A 46 -5.82 1.89 -12.16
N PHE A 47 -6.55 1.14 -11.33
CA PHE A 47 -8.00 1.26 -11.23
C PHE A 47 -8.44 2.65 -10.74
N PHE A 48 -7.77 3.19 -9.72
CA PHE A 48 -8.05 4.50 -9.15
C PHE A 48 -7.85 5.63 -10.16
N ILE A 49 -6.78 5.60 -10.95
CA ILE A 49 -6.52 6.59 -12.01
C ILE A 49 -7.59 6.47 -13.10
N THR A 50 -7.86 5.26 -13.57
CA THR A 50 -8.86 5.00 -14.62
C THR A 50 -10.26 5.46 -14.19
N HIS A 51 -10.58 5.36 -12.89
CA HIS A 51 -11.86 5.75 -12.34
C HIS A 51 -11.86 7.15 -11.68
N TYR A 52 -10.90 8.02 -12.03
CA TYR A 52 -10.83 9.41 -11.56
C TYR A 52 -10.88 9.54 -10.03
N GLY A 53 -10.12 8.70 -9.34
CA GLY A 53 -10.05 8.70 -7.88
C GLY A 53 -11.18 7.97 -7.18
N LYS A 54 -11.96 7.15 -7.89
CA LYS A 54 -12.99 6.30 -7.29
C LYS A 54 -12.45 4.89 -7.04
N THR A 55 -12.61 4.39 -5.81
CA THR A 55 -12.24 3.02 -5.46
C THR A 55 -13.36 2.04 -5.83
N LYS A 56 -13.03 0.75 -6.03
CA LYS A 56 -14.02 -0.31 -6.31
C LYS A 56 -15.13 -0.37 -5.26
N PHE A 57 -14.75 -0.19 -3.99
CA PHE A 57 -15.69 -0.10 -2.88
C PHE A 57 -16.65 1.08 -3.05
N MET A 58 -16.12 2.28 -3.34
CA MET A 58 -16.95 3.48 -3.52
C MET A 58 -17.94 3.29 -4.67
N VAL A 59 -17.51 2.71 -5.80
CA VAL A 59 -18.39 2.43 -6.94
C VAL A 59 -19.52 1.47 -6.56
N ALA A 60 -19.20 0.35 -5.91
CA ALA A 60 -20.19 -0.61 -5.47
C ALA A 60 -21.16 -0.02 -4.43
N MET A 61 -20.64 0.81 -3.51
CA MET A 61 -21.41 1.40 -2.44
C MET A 61 -22.30 2.55 -2.94
N SER A 62 -21.82 3.38 -3.86
CA SER A 62 -22.64 4.40 -4.54
C SER A 62 -23.82 3.78 -5.27
N LYS A 63 -23.64 2.63 -5.95
CA LYS A 63 -24.75 1.88 -6.56
C LYS A 63 -25.74 1.36 -5.52
N LYS A 64 -25.25 0.86 -4.39
CA LYS A 64 -26.11 0.39 -3.28
C LYS A 64 -26.91 1.53 -2.66
N ILE A 65 -26.33 2.72 -2.50
CA ILE A 65 -27.02 3.91 -1.98
C ILE A 65 -28.11 4.38 -2.94
N GLN A 66 -27.84 4.39 -4.24
CA GLN A 66 -28.85 4.76 -5.23
C GLN A 66 -30.06 3.83 -5.21
N TYR A 67 -29.84 2.54 -4.92
CA TYR A 67 -30.92 1.56 -4.85
C TYR A 67 -31.65 1.50 -3.50
N LEU A 68 -30.92 1.56 -2.38
CA LEU A 68 -31.47 1.39 -1.02
C LEU A 68 -31.80 2.71 -0.32
N GLY A 69 -31.35 3.85 -0.86
CA GLY A 69 -31.32 5.11 -0.13
C GLY A 69 -30.29 5.11 1.00
N ILE A 70 -30.15 6.28 1.66
CA ILE A 70 -29.27 6.45 2.82
C ILE A 70 -29.78 5.64 4.02
N GLU A 71 -31.10 5.58 4.18
CA GLU A 71 -31.78 4.88 5.28
C GLU A 71 -31.61 3.37 5.18
N GLY A 72 -31.77 2.80 3.98
CA GLY A 72 -31.53 1.37 3.75
C GLY A 72 -30.07 0.95 3.90
N LEU A 73 -29.13 1.90 3.77
CA LEU A 73 -27.72 1.68 4.04
C LEU A 73 -27.41 1.63 5.54
N TRP A 74 -28.00 2.54 6.31
CA TRP A 74 -27.91 2.58 7.77
C TRP A 74 -28.46 1.29 8.39
N ASN A 75 -29.63 0.85 7.91
CA ASN A 75 -30.30 -0.37 8.38
C ASN A 75 -29.53 -1.67 8.07
N LYS A 76 -28.69 -1.68 7.02
CA LYS A 76 -27.81 -2.82 6.73
C LYS A 76 -26.57 -2.90 7.60
N GLY A 77 -26.18 -1.79 8.22
CA GLY A 77 -25.09 -1.77 9.17
C GLY A 77 -24.45 -0.39 9.31
N PRO A 78 -24.39 0.17 10.53
CA PRO A 78 -23.77 1.47 10.77
C PRO A 78 -22.28 1.45 10.43
N LYS A 79 -21.61 0.30 10.53
CA LYS A 79 -20.20 0.13 10.13
C LYS A 79 -20.00 0.42 8.64
N ALA A 80 -20.87 -0.10 7.77
CA ALA A 80 -20.75 0.09 6.31
C ALA A 80 -20.99 1.55 5.92
N PHE A 81 -21.89 2.24 6.64
CA PHE A 81 -22.13 3.66 6.49
C PHE A 81 -20.91 4.50 6.90
N ILE A 82 -20.28 4.19 8.03
CA ILE A 82 -19.06 4.87 8.50
C ILE A 82 -17.91 4.69 7.51
N TYR A 83 -17.69 3.46 7.00
CA TYR A 83 -16.67 3.23 5.97
C TYR A 83 -16.98 4.00 4.69
N PHE A 84 -18.25 4.05 4.27
CA PHE A 84 -18.65 4.86 3.12
C PHE A 84 -18.34 6.34 3.32
N PHE A 85 -18.67 6.88 4.49
CA PHE A 85 -18.43 8.28 4.82
C PHE A 85 -16.93 8.61 4.87
N LEU A 86 -16.14 7.75 5.52
CA LEU A 86 -14.68 7.90 5.61
C LEU A 86 -14.02 7.86 4.22
N PHE A 87 -14.47 6.95 3.34
CA PHE A 87 -13.98 6.90 1.96
C PHE A 87 -14.34 8.16 1.17
N TYR A 88 -15.52 8.73 1.38
CA TYR A 88 -15.94 9.97 0.73
C TYR A 88 -15.08 11.15 1.20
N LEU A 89 -14.80 11.23 2.50
CA LEU A 89 -13.95 12.25 3.10
C LEU A 89 -12.52 12.16 2.54
N ILE A 90 -11.92 10.98 2.54
CA ILE A 90 -10.56 10.78 2.00
C ILE A 90 -10.49 11.17 0.52
N ARG A 91 -11.49 10.80 -0.29
CA ARG A 91 -11.53 11.17 -1.71
C ARG A 91 -11.60 12.69 -1.90
N ASP A 92 -12.42 13.37 -1.11
CA ASP A 92 -12.55 14.83 -1.18
C ASP A 92 -11.26 15.53 -0.73
N THR A 93 -10.61 15.02 0.32
CA THR A 93 -9.30 15.49 0.79
C THR A 93 -8.21 15.30 -0.28
N ILE A 94 -8.13 14.12 -0.91
CA ILE A 94 -7.14 13.87 -1.98
C ILE A 94 -7.41 14.79 -3.17
N LEU A 95 -8.67 14.97 -3.56
CA LEU A 95 -9.05 15.89 -4.63
C LEU A 95 -8.63 17.34 -4.30
N TYR A 96 -8.86 17.78 -3.06
CA TYR A 96 -8.49 19.10 -2.59
C TYR A 96 -6.97 19.32 -2.54
N ILE A 97 -6.17 18.27 -2.37
CA ILE A 97 -4.71 18.35 -2.49
C ILE A 97 -4.28 18.39 -3.97
N ILE A 98 -4.90 17.58 -4.83
CA ILE A 98 -4.54 17.48 -6.24
C ILE A 98 -4.90 18.75 -7.02
N ILE A 99 -6.06 19.36 -6.76
CA ILE A 99 -6.54 20.54 -7.50
C ILE A 99 -5.52 21.70 -7.46
N PRO A 100 -5.04 22.17 -6.30
CA PRO A 100 -4.04 23.23 -6.22
C PRO A 100 -2.73 22.90 -6.95
N ILE A 101 -2.26 21.65 -6.87
CA ILE A 101 -1.05 21.20 -7.55
C ILE A 101 -1.23 21.30 -9.07
N TRP A 102 -2.39 20.89 -9.57
CA TRP A 102 -2.72 20.96 -10.98
C TRP A 102 -2.83 22.41 -11.48
N VAL A 103 -3.49 23.28 -10.70
CA VAL A 103 -3.63 24.71 -11.02
C VAL A 103 -2.27 25.43 -11.02
N ALA A 104 -1.40 25.12 -10.06
CA ALA A 104 -0.04 25.67 -9.99
C ALA A 104 0.79 25.27 -11.22
N LYS A 105 0.67 24.01 -11.68
CA LYS A 105 1.34 23.52 -12.90
C LYS A 105 0.78 24.10 -14.19
N ALA A 106 -0.51 24.44 -14.24
CA ALA A 106 -1.13 25.02 -15.43
C ALA A 106 -0.83 26.52 -15.59
N THR A 107 -0.53 27.20 -14.47
CA THR A 107 -0.23 28.65 -14.43
C THR A 107 1.27 28.95 -14.53
N SER A 108 2.14 27.96 -14.34
CA SER A 108 3.61 28.08 -14.54
C SER A 108 3.99 27.77 -15.98
#